data_AF-A0A134AFD3-F1
#
_entry.id   AF-A0A134AFD3-F1
#
_cell.length_a   1.000
_cell.length_b   1.000
_cell.length_c   1.000
_cell.angle_alpha   90.00
_cell.angle_beta   90.00
_cell.angle_gamma   90.00
#
_symmetry.space_group_name_H-M   'P 1'
#
loop_
_entity.id
_entity.type
_entity.pdbx_description
1 polymer ?
#
loop_
_entity_poly.entity_id
_entity_poly.type
_entity_poly.pdbx_seq_one_letter_code
_entity_poly.pdbx_strand_id
1 'polypeptide(L)'
;MKLLIKDRLFRDIPKVLNLSNENCYLIPKELFNEYYQNLSLGAKMLYGIYLDKLISEDVLKDEEGFLFFEFTIEEMNEALSVSTITSLKYKKELLKNDLLIQKDKKDKKSQNIYYLLKPNGM
;
A
#
# COMPACT_ATOMS: atom_id res chain seq x y z
N MET A 1 -17.45 13.32 -5.90
CA MET A 1 -16.93 11.95 -5.70
C MET A 1 -15.69 12.03 -4.81
N LYS A 2 -15.80 11.88 -3.47
CA LYS A 2 -14.63 11.73 -2.56
C LYS A 2 -14.90 11.38 -1.08
N LEU A 3 -16.14 11.08 -0.66
CA LEU A 3 -16.39 10.53 0.69
C LEU A 3 -15.95 9.05 0.81
N LEU A 4 -16.30 8.20 -0.18
CA LEU A 4 -16.01 6.75 -0.13
C LEU A 4 -14.52 6.37 -0.01
N ILE A 5 -13.60 7.22 -0.44
CA ILE A 5 -12.16 6.91 -0.46
C ILE A 5 -11.55 7.12 0.93
N LYS A 6 -12.00 8.13 1.69
CA LYS A 6 -11.48 8.41 3.04
C LYS A 6 -11.84 7.32 4.04
N ASP A 7 -13.01 6.70 3.89
CA ASP A 7 -13.47 5.63 4.78
C ASP A 7 -12.62 4.34 4.68
N ARG A 8 -11.92 4.18 3.55
CA ARG A 8 -11.05 3.04 3.28
C ARG A 8 -9.61 3.26 3.72
N LEU A 9 -9.23 4.46 4.17
CA LEU A 9 -7.90 4.70 4.72
C LEU A 9 -7.73 4.02 6.08
N PHE A 10 -6.52 3.56 6.37
CA PHE A 10 -6.19 3.05 7.70
C PHE A 10 -6.01 4.21 8.68
N ARG A 11 -6.64 4.12 9.85
CA ARG A 11 -6.43 5.03 10.99
C ARG A 11 -5.62 4.39 12.12
N ASP A 12 -5.70 3.07 12.21
CA ASP A 12 -5.00 2.25 13.19
C ASP A 12 -4.59 0.94 12.53
N ILE A 13 -3.52 0.34 13.05
CA ILE A 13 -3.05 -0.99 12.65
C ILE A 13 -4.07 -2.03 13.15
N PRO A 14 -4.73 -2.79 12.26
CA PRO A 14 -5.65 -3.84 12.67
C PRO A 14 -4.99 -4.84 13.63
N LYS A 15 -5.65 -5.15 14.75
CA LYS A 15 -5.13 -6.10 15.77
C LYS A 15 -4.77 -7.48 15.20
N VAL A 16 -5.49 -7.94 14.18
CA VAL A 16 -5.20 -9.21 13.48
C VAL A 16 -3.87 -9.19 12.72
N LEU A 17 -3.40 -8.02 12.28
CA LEU A 17 -2.10 -7.85 11.63
C LEU A 17 -0.95 -7.73 12.67
N ASN A 18 -1.28 -7.46 13.93
CA ASN A 18 -0.35 -7.35 15.06
C ASN A 18 0.10 -8.72 15.63
N LEU A 19 -0.26 -9.82 14.95
CA LEU A 19 0.10 -11.19 15.32
C LEU A 19 1.40 -11.69 14.65
N SER A 20 2.08 -10.85 13.86
CA SER A 20 3.27 -11.23 13.10
C SER A 20 4.54 -11.22 13.96
N ASN A 21 4.69 -12.26 14.77
CA ASN A 21 6.02 -12.83 15.09
C ASN A 21 6.58 -13.68 13.92
N GLU A 22 5.96 -13.61 12.74
CA GLU A 22 6.30 -14.43 11.57
C GLU A 22 6.69 -13.53 10.40
N ASN A 23 7.91 -13.75 9.87
CA ASN A 23 8.51 -13.04 8.73
C ASN A 23 7.75 -13.34 7.41
N CYS A 24 6.50 -12.92 7.30
CA CYS A 24 5.63 -13.19 6.15
C CYS A 24 4.92 -11.93 5.68
N TYR A 25 4.82 -11.76 4.36
CA TYR A 25 3.95 -10.73 3.78
C TYR A 25 2.48 -11.15 3.86
N LEU A 26 1.64 -10.27 4.39
CA LEU A 26 0.20 -10.48 4.47
C LEU A 26 -0.48 -9.91 3.23
N ILE A 27 -1.30 -10.72 2.56
CA ILE A 27 -2.03 -10.32 1.37
C ILE A 27 -3.53 -10.55 1.62
N PRO A 28 -4.36 -9.50 1.59
CA PRO A 28 -5.80 -9.65 1.79
C PRO A 28 -6.42 -10.57 0.74
N LYS A 29 -7.29 -11.49 1.17
CA LYS A 29 -7.98 -12.45 0.30
C LYS A 29 -8.92 -11.74 -0.67
N GLU A 30 -9.41 -10.57 -0.28
CA GLU A 30 -10.25 -9.67 -1.06
C GLU A 30 -9.56 -9.29 -2.38
N LEU A 31 -8.23 -9.21 -2.44
CA LEU A 31 -7.51 -8.93 -3.69
C LEU A 31 -7.65 -10.06 -4.73
N PHE A 32 -8.19 -11.22 -4.37
CA PHE A 32 -8.40 -12.37 -5.26
C PHE A 32 -9.85 -12.55 -5.70
N ASN A 33 -10.72 -11.57 -5.46
CA ASN A 33 -12.10 -11.56 -5.95
C ASN A 33 -12.23 -10.87 -7.33
N GLU A 34 -13.46 -10.84 -7.84
CA GLU A 34 -13.80 -10.27 -9.16
C GLU A 34 -13.53 -8.76 -9.28
N TYR A 35 -13.57 -8.00 -8.18
CA TYR A 35 -13.29 -6.55 -8.19
C TYR A 35 -11.84 -6.24 -8.56
N TYR A 36 -10.93 -7.18 -8.29
CA TYR A 36 -9.48 -7.02 -8.49
C TYR A 36 -8.91 -8.05 -9.49
N GLN A 37 -9.75 -8.56 -10.39
CA GLN A 37 -9.33 -9.48 -11.45
C GLN A 37 -8.32 -8.87 -12.43
N ASN A 38 -8.33 -7.53 -12.56
CA ASN A 38 -7.43 -6.77 -13.42
C ASN A 38 -6.06 -6.48 -12.77
N LEU A 39 -5.88 -6.78 -11.49
CA LEU A 39 -4.59 -6.67 -10.82
C LEU A 39 -3.73 -7.89 -11.17
N SER A 40 -2.52 -7.61 -11.64
CA SER A 40 -1.49 -8.63 -11.74
C SER A 40 -1.13 -9.18 -10.36
N LEU A 41 -0.62 -10.43 -10.31
CA LEU A 41 -0.13 -11.01 -9.06
C LEU A 41 0.96 -10.14 -8.43
N GLY A 42 1.84 -9.53 -9.23
CA GLY A 42 2.87 -8.61 -8.74
C GLY A 42 2.30 -7.35 -8.08
N ALA A 43 1.19 -6.80 -8.57
CA ALA A 43 0.50 -5.69 -7.91
C ALA A 43 -0.13 -6.13 -6.57
N LYS A 44 -0.70 -7.33 -6.51
CA LYS A 44 -1.23 -7.91 -5.26
C LYS A 44 -0.12 -8.15 -4.23
N MET A 45 1.05 -8.62 -4.67
CA MET A 45 2.26 -8.74 -3.82
C MET A 45 2.73 -7.38 -3.32
N LEU A 46 2.78 -6.37 -4.19
CA LEU A 46 3.17 -5.01 -3.81
C LEU A 46 2.24 -4.43 -2.75
N TYR A 47 0.93 -4.72 -2.82
CA TYR A 47 0.00 -4.34 -1.76
C TYR A 47 0.41 -4.94 -0.41
N GLY A 48 0.78 -6.22 -0.37
CA GLY A 48 1.22 -6.88 0.87
C GLY A 48 2.52 -6.31 1.44
N ILE A 49 3.47 -5.93 0.57
CA ILE A 49 4.71 -5.25 0.97
C ILE A 49 4.40 -3.86 1.56
N TYR A 50 3.49 -3.11 0.95
CA TYR A 50 3.06 -1.83 1.49
C TYR A 50 2.27 -1.98 2.79
N LEU A 51 1.50 -3.06 2.94
CA LEU A 51 0.81 -3.36 4.18
C LEU A 51 1.82 -3.67 5.30
N ASP A 52 2.86 -4.45 5.02
CA ASP A 52 3.96 -4.73 5.94
C ASP A 52 4.64 -3.43 6.43
N LYS A 53 4.90 -2.49 5.51
CA LYS A 53 5.42 -1.17 5.88
C LYS A 53 4.45 -0.34 6.71
N LEU A 54 3.16 -0.42 6.42
CA LEU A 54 2.12 0.31 7.17
C LEU A 54 1.95 -0.23 8.60
N ILE A 55 2.22 -1.51 8.84
CA ILE A 55 2.09 -2.13 10.18
C ILE A 55 3.40 -2.14 10.97
N SER A 56 4.51 -1.76 10.35
CA SER A 56 5.80 -1.58 11.02
C SER A 56 5.77 -0.42 12.02
N GLU A 57 6.71 -0.45 12.96
CA GLU A 57 6.84 0.57 14.03
C GLU A 57 7.11 1.98 13.49
N ASP A 58 7.62 2.10 12.26
CA ASP A 58 7.97 3.38 11.61
C ASP A 58 6.77 4.10 10.96
N VAL A 59 5.55 3.56 11.08
CA VAL A 59 4.37 4.18 10.46
C VAL A 59 4.04 5.53 11.08
N LEU A 60 3.65 6.48 10.22
CA LEU A 60 3.31 7.85 10.62
C LEU A 60 1.80 8.09 10.51
N LYS A 61 1.29 9.00 11.33
CA LYS A 61 -0.09 9.51 11.27
C LYS A 61 -0.08 10.95 10.78
N ASP A 62 -0.98 11.30 9.86
CA ASP A 62 -1.21 12.70 9.51
C ASP A 62 -2.16 13.40 10.51
N GLU A 63 -2.42 14.69 10.28
CA GLU A 63 -3.26 15.53 11.14
C GLU A 63 -4.71 15.02 11.27
N GLU A 64 -5.21 14.28 10.29
CA GLU A 64 -6.55 13.67 10.32
C GLU A 64 -6.53 12.26 10.97
N GLY A 65 -5.36 11.78 11.38
CA GLY A 65 -5.14 10.49 12.00
C GLY A 65 -5.01 9.32 11.01
N PHE A 66 -4.80 9.59 9.72
CA PHE A 66 -4.60 8.54 8.73
C PHE A 66 -3.15 8.08 8.68
N LEU A 67 -2.97 6.75 8.61
CA LEU A 67 -1.65 6.14 8.47
C LEU A 67 -1.09 6.38 7.07
N PHE A 68 0.19 6.74 7.03
CA PHE A 68 0.98 6.84 5.81
C PHE A 68 2.40 6.33 6.05
N PHE A 69 3.09 6.02 4.96
CA PHE A 69 4.48 5.59 4.99
C PHE A 69 5.26 6.24 3.85
N GLU A 70 6.57 6.37 4.05
CA GLU A 70 7.50 6.78 3.01
C GLU A 70 8.10 5.55 2.34
N PHE A 71 8.23 5.57 1.01
CA PHE A 71 8.82 4.48 0.26
C PHE A 71 9.41 4.94 -1.07
N THR A 72 10.60 4.46 -1.38
CA THR A 72 11.33 4.79 -2.61
C THR A 72 11.04 3.80 -3.72
N ILE A 73 11.44 4.15 -4.94
CA ILE A 73 11.36 3.23 -6.09
C ILE A 73 12.41 2.13 -5.93
N GLU A 74 13.56 2.47 -5.35
CA GLU A 74 14.67 1.57 -5.05
C GLU A 74 14.25 0.49 -4.06
N GLU A 75 13.66 0.87 -2.91
CA GLU A 75 13.12 -0.09 -1.94
C GLU A 75 12.02 -0.97 -2.55
N MET A 76 11.18 -0.40 -3.43
CA MET A 76 10.16 -1.17 -4.13
C MET A 76 10.74 -2.19 -5.10
N ASN A 77 11.81 -1.84 -5.82
CA ASN A 77 12.50 -2.76 -6.71
C ASN A 77 13.17 -3.90 -5.93
N GLU A 78 13.82 -3.57 -4.82
CA GLU A 78 14.51 -4.53 -3.96
C GLU A 78 13.52 -5.51 -3.32
N ALA A 79 12.46 -5.00 -2.69
CA ALA A 79 11.45 -5.82 -2.03
C ALA A 79 10.71 -6.77 -2.99
N LEU A 80 10.47 -6.33 -4.22
CA LEU A 80 9.86 -7.18 -5.27
C LEU A 80 10.88 -8.02 -6.05
N SER A 81 12.17 -7.70 -5.96
CA SER A 81 13.22 -8.25 -6.84
C SER A 81 12.91 -8.11 -8.34
N VAL A 82 12.44 -6.93 -8.76
CA VAL A 82 12.08 -6.63 -10.16
C VAL A 82 12.70 -5.32 -10.66
N SER A 83 12.64 -5.09 -11.98
CA SER A 83 13.08 -3.83 -12.57
C SER A 83 12.16 -2.66 -12.22
N THR A 84 12.70 -1.44 -12.28
CA THR A 84 11.94 -0.19 -12.11
C THR A 84 10.71 -0.09 -12.99
N ILE A 85 10.79 -0.57 -14.23
CA ILE A 85 9.64 -0.52 -15.17
C ILE A 85 8.50 -1.40 -14.64
N THR A 86 8.85 -2.59 -14.15
CA THR A 86 7.88 -3.58 -13.64
C THR A 86 7.26 -3.12 -12.32
N SER A 87 8.06 -2.63 -11.37
CA SER A 87 7.56 -2.14 -10.09
C SER A 87 6.65 -0.90 -10.27
N LEU A 88 7.02 0.03 -11.14
CA LEU A 88 6.18 1.18 -11.49
C LEU A 88 4.87 0.76 -12.18
N LYS A 89 4.87 -0.31 -12.97
CA LYS A 89 3.64 -0.88 -13.54
C LYS A 89 2.71 -1.36 -12.42
N TYR A 90 3.22 -2.15 -11.47
CA TYR A 90 2.44 -2.64 -10.33
C TYR A 90 1.89 -1.50 -9.48
N LYS A 91 2.70 -0.47 -9.19
CA LYS A 91 2.24 0.73 -8.51
C LYS A 91 1.10 1.42 -9.25
N LYS A 92 1.21 1.58 -10.58
CA LYS A 92 0.15 2.16 -11.41
C LYS A 92 -1.15 1.35 -11.35
N GLU A 93 -1.07 0.02 -11.28
CA GLU A 93 -2.24 -0.83 -11.10
C GLU A 93 -2.94 -0.57 -9.77
N LEU A 94 -2.19 -0.43 -8.67
CA LEU A 94 -2.77 -0.09 -7.35
C LEU A 94 -3.43 1.30 -7.33
N LEU A 95 -2.78 2.30 -7.92
CA LEU A 95 -3.34 3.66 -8.06
C LEU A 95 -4.65 3.66 -8.88
N LYS A 96 -4.71 2.88 -9.96
CA LYS A 96 -5.90 2.79 -10.84
C LYS A 96 -7.08 2.07 -10.20
N ASN A 97 -6.84 1.23 -9.18
CA ASN A 97 -7.87 0.43 -8.51
C ASN A 97 -8.23 0.99 -7.11
N ASP A 98 -7.89 2.25 -6.82
CA ASP A 98 -8.15 2.90 -5.54
C ASP A 98 -7.64 2.07 -4.34
N LEU A 99 -6.47 1.46 -4.47
CA LEU A 99 -5.78 0.73 -3.40
C LEU A 99 -4.60 1.52 -2.82
N LEU A 100 -4.16 2.57 -3.51
CA LEU A 100 -3.05 3.42 -3.12
C LEU A 100 -3.37 4.88 -3.47
N ILE A 101 -2.98 5.80 -2.60
CA ILE A 101 -2.87 7.23 -2.90
C ILE A 101 -1.40 7.62 -2.75
N GLN A 102 -0.87 8.29 -3.76
CA GLN A 102 0.44 8.94 -3.70
C GLN A 102 0.23 10.44 -3.48
N LYS A 103 0.86 11.02 -2.45
CA LYS A 103 1.01 12.47 -2.32
C LYS A 103 2.41 12.85 -2.78
N ASP A 104 2.48 13.61 -3.88
CA ASP A 104 3.73 14.20 -4.34
C ASP A 104 4.19 15.27 -3.34
N LYS A 105 5.42 15.16 -2.84
CA LYS A 105 6.05 16.27 -2.10
C LYS A 105 6.53 17.33 -3.10
N LYS A 106 6.58 18.59 -2.64
CA LYS A 106 7.06 19.73 -3.45
C LYS A 106 8.53 19.59 -3.87
N ASP A 107 9.33 18.78 -3.16
CA ASP A 107 10.76 18.63 -3.39
C ASP A 107 11.15 17.24 -3.94
N LYS A 108 11.78 17.22 -5.11
CA LYS A 108 12.23 16.02 -5.85
C LYS A 108 13.21 15.10 -5.12
N LYS A 109 13.80 15.55 -3.99
CA LYS A 109 14.80 14.81 -3.21
C LYS A 109 14.19 13.96 -2.08
N SER A 110 12.91 14.07 -1.82
CA SER A 110 12.25 13.39 -0.70
C SER A 110 11.56 12.10 -1.13
N GLN A 111 11.52 11.11 -0.23
CA GLN A 111 10.80 9.85 -0.45
C GLN A 111 9.32 10.11 -0.72
N ASN A 112 8.67 9.26 -1.53
CA ASN A 112 7.26 9.41 -1.84
C ASN A 112 6.40 9.06 -0.62
N ILE A 113 5.38 9.88 -0.32
CA ILE A 113 4.38 9.56 0.71
C ILE A 113 3.26 8.75 0.07
N TYR A 114 2.96 7.61 0.70
CA TYR A 114 1.86 6.73 0.31
C TYR A 114 0.85 6.55 1.43
N TYR A 115 -0.42 6.53 1.03
CA TYR A 115 -1.53 6.09 1.85
C TYR A 115 -2.11 4.82 1.23
N LEU A 116 -2.18 3.75 2.01
CA LEU A 116 -2.80 2.50 1.57
C LEU A 116 -4.30 2.53 1.85
N LEU A 117 -5.10 1.95 0.95
CA LEU A 117 -6.54 1.81 1.13
C LEU A 117 -6.89 0.35 1.35
N LYS A 118 -7.81 0.10 2.29
CA LYS A 118 -8.43 -1.20 2.50
C LYS A 118 -9.10 -1.67 1.20
N PRO A 119 -8.95 -2.92 0.77
CA PRO A 119 -9.71 -3.45 -0.35
C PRO A 119 -11.21 -3.43 -0.05
N ASN A 120 -12.03 -3.47 -1.09
CA ASN A 120 -13.48 -3.56 -0.91
C ASN A 120 -13.81 -4.89 -0.20
N GLY A 121 -14.50 -4.80 0.94
CA GLY A 121 -14.88 -5.96 1.77
C GLY A 121 -14.01 -6.19 3.01
N MET A 122 -12.97 -5.38 3.24
CA MET A 122 -12.10 -5.42 4.44
C MET A 122 -12.54 -4.46 5.54
#